data_AF-A0A846PLS2-F1
#
_entry.id   AF-A0A846PLS2-F1
#
_cell.length_a   1.000
_cell.length_b   1.000
_cell.length_c   1.000
_cell.angle_alpha   90.00
_cell.angle_beta   90.00
_cell.angle_gamma   90.00
#
_symmetry.space_group_name_H-M   'P 1'
#
loop_
_entity.id
_entity.type
_entity.pdbx_description
1 polymer ?
#
loop_
_entity_poly.entity_id
_entity_poly.type
_entity_poly.pdbx_seq_one_letter_code
_entity_poly.pdbx_strand_id
1 'polypeptide(L)'
;MSFNKRIVLALKKASSFLKESMAEEDEDLIANRVWYVAAELEYALFFFLMTIEDELDKSKWKSDPKLRKAKVDTILAAVEKLVNKAERCIEGDKLLDSYKWTHVARNCLLDLQKHFAKKKRERLKKKK
;
A
#
# COMPACT_ATOMS: atom_id res chain seq x y z
N MET A 1 18.12 9.97 -13.78
CA MET A 1 17.60 9.87 -12.38
C MET A 1 17.74 8.43 -11.94
N SER A 2 18.39 8.16 -10.79
CA SER A 2 18.47 6.81 -10.20
C SER A 2 17.09 6.27 -9.83
N PHE A 3 16.84 4.97 -10.05
CA PHE A 3 15.59 4.31 -9.69
C PHE A 3 15.25 4.46 -8.20
N ASN A 4 16.26 4.48 -7.32
CA ASN A 4 16.08 4.71 -5.88
C ASN A 4 15.40 6.05 -5.59
N LYS A 5 15.73 7.11 -6.35
CA LYS A 5 15.06 8.42 -6.19
C LYS A 5 13.58 8.35 -6.56
N ARG A 6 13.22 7.55 -7.56
CA ARG A 6 11.82 7.34 -7.97
C ARG A 6 11.04 6.54 -6.93
N ILE A 7 11.65 5.49 -6.37
CA ILE A 7 11.06 4.70 -5.28
C ILE A 7 10.76 5.59 -4.07
N VAL A 8 11.74 6.38 -3.61
CA VAL A 8 11.55 7.28 -2.46
C VAL A 8 10.44 8.30 -2.72
N LEU A 9 10.40 8.88 -3.93
CA LEU A 9 9.35 9.83 -4.28
C LEU A 9 7.95 9.18 -4.24
N ALA A 10 7.82 7.96 -4.77
CA ALA A 10 6.57 7.23 -4.76
C ALA A 10 6.11 6.88 -3.33
N LEU A 11 7.03 6.41 -2.47
CA LEU A 11 6.72 6.13 -1.07
C LEU A 11 6.27 7.40 -0.31
N LYS A 12 6.93 8.54 -0.54
CA LYS A 12 6.53 9.81 0.07
C LYS A 12 5.13 10.25 -0.36
N LYS A 13 4.79 10.09 -1.65
CA LYS A 13 3.45 10.37 -2.15
C LYS A 13 2.41 9.43 -1.55
N ALA A 14 2.71 8.13 -1.47
CA ALA A 14 1.85 7.15 -0.81
C ALA A 14 1.61 7.53 0.66
N SER A 15 2.66 7.96 1.38
CA SER A 15 2.57 8.45 2.76
C SER A 15 1.67 9.68 2.88
N SER A 16 1.76 10.65 1.95
CA SER A 16 0.87 11.82 1.90
C SER A 16 -0.59 11.41 1.76
N PHE A 17 -0.90 10.60 0.74
CA PHE A 17 -2.27 10.13 0.50
C PHE A 17 -2.81 9.28 1.65
N LEU A 18 -1.96 8.53 2.35
CA LEU A 18 -2.36 7.78 3.55
C LEU A 18 -2.77 8.72 4.68
N LYS A 19 -1.98 9.76 4.96
CA LYS A 19 -2.31 10.76 5.98
C LYS A 19 -3.62 11.47 5.67
N GLU A 20 -3.79 11.86 4.41
CA GLU A 20 -5.06 12.42 3.94
C GLU A 20 -6.21 11.42 4.11
N SER A 21 -6.01 10.13 3.83
CA SER A 21 -7.05 9.10 4.01
C SER A 21 -7.46 8.91 5.47
N MET A 22 -6.51 9.04 6.40
CA MET A 22 -6.77 8.84 7.84
C MET A 22 -7.45 10.05 8.50
N ALA A 23 -7.37 11.23 7.89
CA ALA A 23 -8.05 12.45 8.35
C ALA A 23 -9.45 12.63 7.74
N GLU A 24 -9.88 11.69 6.90
CA GLU A 24 -11.15 11.74 6.17
C GLU A 24 -12.23 10.95 6.88
N GLU A 25 -13.48 11.41 6.76
CA GLU A 25 -14.65 10.70 7.31
C GLU A 25 -15.51 10.08 6.20
N ASP A 26 -15.46 10.65 4.98
CA ASP A 26 -16.20 10.13 3.84
C ASP A 26 -15.54 8.85 3.29
N GLU A 27 -16.24 7.73 3.43
CA GLU A 27 -15.77 6.43 2.98
C GLU A 27 -15.48 6.34 1.48
N ASP A 28 -16.23 7.02 0.62
CA ASP A 28 -16.01 7.00 -0.82
C ASP A 28 -14.76 7.85 -1.18
N LEU A 29 -14.48 8.93 -0.44
CA LEU A 29 -13.21 9.67 -0.56
C LEU A 29 -12.03 8.86 -0.03
N ILE A 30 -12.18 8.18 1.12
CA ILE A 30 -11.16 7.26 1.65
C ILE A 30 -10.86 6.17 0.61
N ALA A 31 -11.89 5.57 0.03
CA ALA A 31 -11.73 4.53 -0.99
C ALA A 31 -10.95 5.06 -2.20
N ASN A 32 -11.23 6.28 -2.66
CA ASN A 32 -10.51 6.90 -3.76
C ASN A 32 -9.04 7.19 -3.41
N ARG A 33 -8.77 7.72 -2.21
CA ARG A 33 -7.39 7.95 -1.73
C ARG A 33 -6.60 6.65 -1.60
N VAL A 34 -7.23 5.59 -1.11
CA VAL A 34 -6.65 4.23 -1.08
C VAL A 34 -6.23 3.74 -2.46
N TRP A 35 -6.95 4.09 -3.53
CA TRP A 35 -6.52 3.79 -4.91
C TRP A 35 -5.24 4.55 -5.30
N TYR A 36 -5.11 5.83 -4.94
CA TYR A 36 -3.89 6.58 -5.18
C TYR A 36 -2.70 6.02 -4.40
N VAL A 37 -2.87 5.68 -3.12
CA VAL A 37 -1.83 5.02 -2.33
C VAL A 37 -1.38 3.72 -3.02
N ALA A 38 -2.34 2.88 -3.41
CA ALA A 38 -2.04 1.63 -4.08
C ALA A 38 -1.28 1.82 -5.40
N ALA A 39 -1.64 2.82 -6.20
CA ALA A 39 -0.96 3.13 -7.46
C ALA A 39 0.50 3.56 -7.23
N GLU A 40 0.75 4.42 -6.25
CA GLU A 40 2.12 4.84 -5.90
C GLU A 40 2.95 3.68 -5.35
N LEU A 41 2.36 2.77 -4.56
CA LEU A 41 3.04 1.56 -4.12
C LEU A 41 3.37 0.61 -5.29
N GLU A 42 2.46 0.40 -6.23
CA GLU A 42 2.77 -0.40 -7.44
C GLU A 42 3.87 0.25 -8.29
N TYR A 43 3.86 1.58 -8.40
CA TYR A 43 4.91 2.32 -9.10
C TYR A 43 6.27 2.13 -8.41
N ALA A 44 6.31 2.13 -7.07
CA ALA A 44 7.52 1.79 -6.33
C ALA A 44 7.95 0.33 -6.57
N LEU A 45 7.01 -0.64 -6.49
CA LEU A 45 7.27 -2.06 -6.75
C LEU A 45 7.84 -2.32 -8.14
N PHE A 46 7.36 -1.59 -9.14
CA PHE A 46 7.90 -1.64 -10.50
C PHE A 46 9.39 -1.27 -10.52
N PHE A 47 9.80 -0.19 -9.88
CA PHE A 47 11.23 0.17 -9.83
C PHE A 47 12.07 -0.78 -8.99
N PHE A 48 11.52 -1.36 -7.93
CA PHE A 48 12.22 -2.42 -7.19
C PHE A 48 12.55 -3.60 -8.10
N LEU A 49 11.61 -4.02 -8.95
CA LEU A 49 11.85 -5.08 -9.93
C LEU A 49 12.91 -4.69 -10.98
N MET A 50 13.00 -3.41 -11.33
CA MET A 50 14.03 -2.91 -12.25
C MET A 50 15.41 -2.77 -11.60
N THR A 51 15.50 -2.86 -10.27
CA THR A 51 16.76 -2.71 -9.51
C THR A 51 17.27 -3.99 -8.89
N ILE A 52 16.37 -4.95 -8.59
CA ILE A 52 16.74 -6.23 -8.00
C ILE A 52 16.78 -7.28 -9.10
N GLU A 53 17.97 -7.77 -9.41
CA GLU A 53 18.20 -8.76 -10.48
C GLU A 53 17.87 -10.20 -10.03
N ASP A 54 17.77 -10.46 -8.72
CA ASP A 54 17.57 -11.79 -8.17
C ASP A 54 16.11 -12.28 -8.24
N GLU A 55 15.93 -13.58 -8.56
CA GLU A 55 14.66 -14.27 -8.37
C GLU A 55 14.33 -14.36 -6.88
N LEU A 56 13.44 -13.47 -6.44
CA LEU A 56 12.99 -13.43 -5.05
C LEU A 56 11.81 -14.36 -4.81
N ASP A 57 11.98 -15.29 -3.86
CA ASP A 57 10.87 -16.04 -3.29
C ASP A 57 9.99 -15.12 -2.41
N LYS A 58 8.91 -14.62 -3.02
CA LYS A 58 7.91 -13.77 -2.38
C LYS A 58 6.86 -14.58 -1.60
N SER A 59 6.92 -15.92 -1.59
CA SER A 59 5.90 -16.78 -0.98
C SER A 59 5.69 -16.49 0.52
N LYS A 60 6.72 -15.97 1.19
CA LYS A 60 6.72 -15.60 2.62
C LYS A 60 6.25 -14.16 2.88
N TRP A 61 6.03 -13.34 1.86
CA TRP A 61 5.74 -11.91 1.99
C TRP A 61 4.24 -11.62 2.00
N LYS A 62 3.53 -12.27 2.92
CA LYS A 62 2.07 -12.17 3.02
C LYS A 62 1.65 -11.08 4.00
N SER A 63 0.54 -10.41 3.72
CA SER A 63 -0.15 -9.57 4.69
C SER A 63 -0.65 -10.42 5.86
N ASP A 64 -0.68 -9.82 7.06
CA ASP A 64 -1.20 -10.51 8.25
C ASP A 64 -2.67 -10.92 8.00
N PRO A 65 -3.02 -12.22 8.09
CA PRO A 65 -4.41 -12.68 7.95
C PRO A 65 -5.40 -11.98 8.87
N LYS A 66 -4.95 -11.49 10.04
CA LYS A 66 -5.78 -10.75 11.00
C LYS A 66 -6.23 -9.40 10.44
N LEU A 67 -5.44 -8.77 9.57
CA LEU A 67 -5.80 -7.49 8.94
C LEU A 67 -6.97 -7.63 7.95
N ARG A 68 -7.23 -8.82 7.41
CA ARG A 68 -8.33 -9.05 6.46
C ARG A 68 -9.72 -8.82 7.04
N LYS A 69 -9.86 -8.92 8.35
CA LYS A 69 -11.13 -8.70 9.08
C LYS A 69 -11.10 -7.44 9.93
N ALA A 70 -10.01 -6.67 9.86
CA ALA A 70 -9.85 -5.47 10.66
C ALA A 70 -10.66 -4.30 10.12
N LYS A 71 -10.87 -3.27 10.95
CA LYS A 71 -11.48 -2.00 10.53
C LYS A 71 -10.57 -1.26 9.55
N VAL A 72 -11.17 -0.42 8.71
CA VAL A 72 -10.46 0.40 7.71
C VAL A 72 -9.31 1.16 8.36
N ASP A 73 -9.56 1.87 9.46
CA ASP A 73 -8.53 2.67 10.18
C ASP A 73 -7.36 1.82 10.66
N THR A 74 -7.63 0.60 11.13
CA THR A 74 -6.60 -0.34 11.56
C THR A 74 -5.73 -0.78 10.39
N ILE A 75 -6.33 -1.00 9.22
CA ILE A 75 -5.59 -1.36 8.00
C ILE A 75 -4.76 -0.15 7.53
N LEU A 76 -5.33 1.06 7.51
CA LEU A 76 -4.62 2.29 7.12
C LEU A 76 -3.41 2.55 8.02
N ALA A 77 -3.57 2.45 9.35
CA ALA A 77 -2.47 2.60 10.30
C ALA A 77 -1.40 1.50 10.15
N ALA A 78 -1.81 0.27 9.81
CA ALA A 78 -0.86 -0.81 9.52
C ALA A 78 -0.06 -0.52 8.24
N VAL A 79 -0.72 -0.02 7.19
CA VAL A 79 -0.09 0.35 5.93
C VAL A 79 0.86 1.53 6.11
N GLU A 80 0.48 2.57 6.86
CA GLU A 80 1.37 3.68 7.20
C GLU A 80 2.66 3.19 7.88
N LYS A 81 2.54 2.30 8.87
CA LYS A 81 3.71 1.70 9.53
C LYS A 81 4.61 0.94 8.56
N LEU A 82 4.04 0.25 7.58
CA LEU A 82 4.80 -0.50 6.56
C LEU A 82 5.49 0.44 5.58
N VAL A 83 4.82 1.51 5.13
CA VAL A 83 5.43 2.53 4.26
C VAL A 83 6.58 3.24 4.98
N ASN A 84 6.40 3.63 6.24
CA ASN A 84 7.46 4.24 7.05
C ASN A 84 8.65 3.29 7.25
N LYS A 85 8.42 1.97 7.38
CA LYS A 85 9.51 0.97 7.40
C LYS A 85 10.22 0.89 6.07
N ALA A 86 9.48 0.90 4.96
CA ALA A 86 10.05 0.86 3.62
C ALA A 86 10.96 2.07 3.36
N GLU A 87 10.53 3.27 3.75
CA GLU A 87 11.33 4.51 3.64
C GLU A 87 12.63 4.41 4.43
N ARG A 88 12.57 4.03 5.72
CA ARG A 88 13.77 3.85 6.57
C ARG A 88 14.73 2.79 6.03
N CYS A 89 14.21 1.73 5.41
CA CYS A 89 15.04 0.72 4.79
C CYS A 89 15.84 1.27 3.59
N ILE A 90 15.28 2.20 2.81
CA ILE A 90 16.02 2.84 1.72
C ILE A 90 17.12 3.75 2.27
N GLU A 91 16.84 4.50 3.34
CA GLU A 91 17.84 5.36 4.00
C GLU A 91 19.02 4.56 4.58
N GLY A 92 18.77 3.31 5.00
CA GLY A 92 19.79 2.40 5.50
C GLY A 92 20.39 1.45 4.46
N ASP A 93 20.22 1.72 3.15
CA ASP A 93 20.69 0.89 2.03
C ASP A 93 20.19 -0.57 2.03
N LYS A 94 19.06 -0.84 2.69
CA LYS A 94 18.38 -2.14 2.75
C LYS A 94 17.28 -2.23 1.69
N LEU A 95 17.67 -2.20 0.41
CA LEU A 95 16.73 -2.15 -0.72
C LEU A 95 15.75 -3.34 -0.71
N LEU A 96 16.23 -4.55 -0.41
CA LEU A 96 15.40 -5.76 -0.38
C LEU A 96 14.35 -5.72 0.73
N ASP A 97 14.72 -5.24 1.92
CA ASP A 97 13.76 -5.07 3.02
C ASP A 97 12.72 -4.01 2.67
N SER A 98 13.14 -2.91 2.03
CA SER A 98 12.21 -1.90 1.54
C SER A 98 11.21 -2.49 0.56
N TYR A 99 11.69 -3.27 -0.41
CA TYR A 99 10.83 -3.96 -1.38
C TYR A 99 9.80 -4.86 -0.69
N LYS A 100 10.24 -5.66 0.29
CA LYS A 100 9.37 -6.53 1.09
C LYS A 100 8.29 -5.72 1.81
N TRP A 101 8.64 -4.64 2.48
CA TRP A 101 7.66 -3.82 3.22
C TRP A 101 6.66 -3.13 2.29
N THR A 102 7.11 -2.60 1.16
CA THR A 102 6.23 -2.05 0.12
C THR A 102 5.29 -3.11 -0.43
N HIS A 103 5.78 -4.33 -0.66
CA HIS A 103 4.96 -5.43 -1.18
C HIS A 103 3.87 -5.84 -0.18
N VAL A 104 4.23 -5.98 1.11
CA VAL A 104 3.26 -6.29 2.17
C VAL A 104 2.22 -5.16 2.31
N ALA A 105 2.65 -3.89 2.25
CA ALA A 105 1.73 -2.74 2.29
C ALA A 105 0.73 -2.78 1.13
N ARG A 106 1.20 -3.06 -0.08
CA ARG A 106 0.34 -3.16 -1.27
C ARG A 106 -0.69 -4.28 -1.14
N ASN A 107 -0.28 -5.43 -0.61
CA ASN A 107 -1.18 -6.57 -0.36
C ASN A 107 -2.26 -6.23 0.67
N CYS A 108 -1.93 -5.49 1.73
CA CYS A 108 -2.94 -4.99 2.69
C CYS A 108 -3.97 -4.09 1.99
N LEU A 109 -3.53 -3.16 1.14
CA LEU A 109 -4.44 -2.29 0.40
C LEU A 109 -5.30 -3.05 -0.61
N LEU A 110 -4.79 -4.12 -1.22
CA LEU A 110 -5.56 -4.93 -2.14
C LEU A 110 -6.78 -5.57 -1.45
N ASP A 111 -6.61 -6.06 -0.21
CA ASP A 111 -7.71 -6.60 0.57
C ASP A 111 -8.72 -5.51 0.97
N LEU A 112 -8.25 -4.30 1.29
CA LEU A 112 -9.10 -3.14 1.57
C LEU A 112 -9.88 -2.66 0.33
N GLN A 113 -9.24 -2.61 -0.85
CA GLN A 113 -9.88 -2.26 -2.12
C GLN A 113 -11.01 -3.25 -2.48
N LYS A 114 -10.78 -4.55 -2.26
CA LYS A 114 -11.82 -5.58 -2.42
C LYS A 114 -13.00 -5.35 -1.48
N HIS A 115 -12.73 -4.93 -0.24
CA HIS A 115 -13.78 -4.60 0.72
C HIS A 115 -14.64 -3.43 0.23
N PHE A 116 -14.03 -2.32 -0.18
CA PHE A 116 -14.76 -1.17 -0.73
C PHE A 116 -15.55 -1.53 -2.00
N ALA A 117 -14.96 -2.29 -2.92
CA ALA A 117 -15.64 -2.75 -4.13
C ALA A 117 -16.88 -3.60 -3.81
N LYS A 118 -16.77 -4.52 -2.84
CA LYS A 118 -17.90 -5.34 -2.38
C LYS A 118 -18.99 -4.46 -1.78
N LYS A 119 -18.65 -3.52 -0.90
CA LYS A 119 -19.61 -2.62 -0.27
C LYS A 119 -20.33 -1.73 -1.30
N LYS A 120 -19.60 -1.19 -2.28
CA LYS A 120 -20.16 -0.40 -3.38
C LYS A 120 -21.13 -1.21 -4.22
N ARG A 121 -20.80 -2.47 -4.55
CA ARG A 121 -21.68 -3.38 -5.31
C ARG A 121 -23.00 -3.64 -4.57
N GLU A 122 -22.95 -3.90 -3.27
CA GLU A 122 -24.16 -4.14 -2.47
C GLU A 122 -25.03 -2.88 -2.33
N ARG A 123 -24.42 -1.70 -2.19
CA ARG A 123 -25.14 -0.41 -2.22
C ARG A 123 -25.88 -0.21 -3.54
N LEU A 124 -25.28 -0.56 -4.68
CA LEU A 124 -25.90 -0.43 -5.99
C LEU A 124 -27.03 -1.44 -6.23
N LYS A 125 -26.93 -2.66 -5.69
CA LYS A 125 -28.01 -3.66 -5.77
C LYS A 125 -29.25 -3.23 -4.99
N LYS A 126 -29.09 -2.62 -3.82
CA LYS A 126 -30.20 -2.14 -2.97
C LYS A 126 -30.93 -0.92 -3.53
N LYS A 127 -30.32 -0.23 -4.51
CA LYS A 127 -30.90 0.92 -5.21
C LYS A 127 -31.66 0.54 -6.50
N LYS A 128 -31.61 -0.74 -6.88
CA LYS A 128 -32.40 -1.31 -7.98
C LYS A 128 -33.64 -1.99 -7.41
#